data_AF-A0A238Z941-F1
#
_entry.id   AF-A0A238Z941-F1
#
_cell.length_a   1.000
_cell.length_b   1.000
_cell.length_c   1.000
_cell.angle_alpha   90.00
_cell.angle_beta   90.00
_cell.angle_gamma   90.00
#
_symmetry.space_group_name_H-M   'P 1'
#
loop_
_entity.id
_entity.type
_entity.pdbx_description
1 polymer ?
#
loop_
_entity_poly.entity_id
_entity_poly.type
_entity_poly.pdbx_seq_one_letter_code
_entity_poly.pdbx_strand_id
1 'polypeptide(L)'
;MTAIPLALPFPRPPRWVRHALEMLRQAELSGLEPSAYGLLDRPWDPATCSPQVRRELWSWLDDVAGWLNHTYAWQTANVIPACWPAHPALVRELAVLTCLRAAAADATVPHPMEEWHRYALPGFYARMNERQGLGCPPGRHVDWPARSWDADYRTPSAAAERRRRFDADAGDQPSAGAPGPVIPDDDEGAIP
;
A
#
# COMPACT_ATOMS: atom_id res chain seq x y z
N MET A 1 20.37 32.97 21.58
CA MET A 1 20.24 32.34 20.25
C MET A 1 20.38 30.84 20.43
N THR A 2 19.30 30.09 20.21
CA THR A 2 19.34 28.62 20.25
C THR A 2 20.16 28.15 19.05
N ALA A 3 21.19 27.33 19.27
CA ALA A 3 22.00 26.80 18.17
C ALA A 3 21.10 25.98 17.23
N ILE A 4 21.08 26.33 15.95
CA ILE A 4 20.38 25.56 14.93
C ILE A 4 21.29 24.37 14.59
N PRO A 5 20.85 23.12 14.81
CA PRO A 5 21.66 21.96 14.48
C PRO A 5 21.91 21.90 12.97
N LEU A 6 23.16 21.65 12.56
CA LEU A 6 23.52 21.49 11.14
C LEU A 6 22.85 20.27 10.51
N ALA A 7 22.55 19.24 11.30
CA ALA A 7 21.82 18.05 10.89
C ALA A 7 20.74 17.72 11.93
N LEU A 8 19.48 17.76 11.52
CA LEU A 8 18.36 17.37 12.37
C LEU A 8 18.33 15.83 12.47
N PRO A 9 18.26 15.25 13.68
CA PRO A 9 18.20 13.80 13.83
C PRO A 9 16.92 13.24 13.21
N PHE A 10 17.02 12.06 12.60
CA PHE A 10 15.86 11.34 12.09
C PHE A 10 14.93 10.94 13.25
N PRO A 11 13.59 11.11 13.12
CA PRO A 11 12.65 10.72 14.16
C PRO A 11 12.76 9.24 14.51
N ARG A 12 12.94 8.93 15.81
CA ARG A 12 13.07 7.56 16.28
C ARG A 12 11.71 6.85 16.23
N PRO A 13 11.65 5.57 15.80
CA PRO A 13 10.41 4.81 15.86
C PRO A 13 9.89 4.75 17.31
N PRO A 14 8.60 4.93 17.56
CA PRO A 14 7.99 4.73 18.88
C PRO A 14 8.09 3.28 19.37
N ARG A 15 7.72 3.01 20.63
CA ARG A 15 7.98 1.72 21.31
C ARG A 15 7.41 0.49 20.58
N TRP A 16 6.16 0.52 20.13
CA TRP A 16 5.48 -0.62 19.52
C TRP A 16 5.95 -0.82 18.09
N VAL A 17 6.21 0.27 17.36
CA VAL A 17 6.84 0.21 16.04
C VAL A 17 8.23 -0.39 16.13
N ARG A 18 9.06 0.10 17.06
CA ARG A 18 10.42 -0.42 17.29
C ARG A 18 10.38 -1.90 17.66
N HIS A 19 9.46 -2.29 18.55
CA HIS A 19 9.30 -3.69 18.95
C HIS A 19 8.90 -4.58 17.76
N ALA A 20 7.98 -4.14 16.90
CA ALA A 20 7.60 -4.88 15.70
C ALA A 20 8.79 -5.07 14.74
N LEU A 21 9.57 -4.01 14.48
CA LEU A 21 10.77 -4.08 13.64
C LEU A 21 11.83 -5.03 14.24
N GLU A 22 12.03 -4.99 15.55
CA GLU A 22 12.97 -5.88 16.24
C GLU A 22 12.51 -7.35 16.15
N MET A 23 11.21 -7.62 16.33
CA MET A 23 10.68 -8.98 16.19
C MET A 23 10.87 -9.55 14.79
N LEU A 24 10.67 -8.72 13.75
CA LEU A 24 10.95 -9.11 12.37
C LEU A 24 12.43 -9.41 12.14
N ARG A 25 13.34 -8.58 12.68
CA ARG A 25 14.79 -8.79 12.60
C ARG A 25 15.21 -10.08 13.31
N GLN A 26 14.69 -10.32 14.51
CA GLN A 26 14.98 -11.54 15.27
C GLN A 26 14.44 -12.79 14.55
N ALA A 27 13.26 -12.69 13.93
CA ALA A 27 12.70 -13.78 13.16
C ALA A 27 13.56 -14.15 11.96
N GLU A 28 14.07 -13.15 11.23
CA GLU A 28 15.01 -13.34 10.11
C GLU A 28 16.31 -14.01 10.59
N LEU A 29 16.90 -13.52 11.68
CA LEU A 29 18.14 -14.10 12.24
C LEU A 29 17.96 -15.52 12.79
N SER A 30 16.78 -15.82 13.34
CA SER A 30 16.47 -17.14 13.93
C SER A 30 16.07 -18.18 12.88
N GLY A 31 15.89 -17.79 11.61
CA GLY A 31 15.45 -18.69 10.55
C GLY A 31 14.07 -19.28 10.78
N LEU A 32 13.14 -18.50 11.38
CA LEU A 32 11.78 -18.96 11.62
C LEU A 32 11.10 -19.37 10.30
N GLU A 33 10.23 -20.37 10.37
CA GLU A 33 9.44 -20.83 9.22
C GLU A 33 8.59 -19.70 8.62
N PRO A 34 8.44 -19.61 7.27
CA PRO A 34 7.70 -18.56 6.57
C PRO A 34 6.28 -18.29 7.11
N SER A 35 5.61 -19.32 7.64
CA SER A 35 4.27 -19.23 8.21
C SER A 35 4.21 -18.41 9.51
N ALA A 36 5.30 -18.38 10.30
CA ALA A 36 5.37 -17.64 11.55
C ALA A 36 5.44 -16.11 11.34
N TYR A 37 6.00 -15.64 10.21
CA TYR A 37 6.03 -14.21 9.89
C TYR A 37 4.63 -13.63 9.60
N GLY A 38 3.64 -14.47 9.29
CA GLY A 38 2.26 -14.04 9.06
C GLY A 38 1.62 -13.36 10.28
N LEU A 39 2.14 -13.62 11.48
CA LEU A 39 1.65 -13.09 12.75
C LEU A 39 2.35 -11.79 13.18
N LEU A 40 3.43 -11.39 12.50
CA LEU A 40 4.22 -10.23 12.86
C LEU A 40 3.70 -8.97 12.16
N ASP A 41 3.57 -7.90 12.93
CA ASP A 41 3.24 -6.58 12.40
C ASP A 41 4.35 -6.12 11.45
N ARG A 42 3.97 -5.65 10.25
CA ARG A 42 4.90 -5.11 9.24
C ARG A 42 4.70 -3.60 9.13
N PRO A 43 5.50 -2.76 9.81
CA PRO A 43 5.30 -1.31 9.80
C PRO A 43 5.39 -0.67 8.41
N TRP A 44 6.06 -1.30 7.44
CA TRP A 44 6.09 -0.86 6.04
C TRP A 44 4.81 -1.20 5.24
N ASP A 45 3.90 -2.01 5.80
CA ASP A 45 2.54 -2.23 5.28
C ASP A 45 1.51 -1.96 6.38
N PRO A 46 1.13 -0.69 6.60
CA PRO A 46 0.32 -0.27 7.75
C PRO A 46 -1.02 -1.00 7.90
N ALA A 47 -1.59 -1.49 6.80
CA ALA A 47 -2.85 -2.22 6.79
C ALA A 47 -2.77 -3.56 7.54
N THR A 48 -1.58 -4.16 7.58
CA THR A 48 -1.30 -5.44 8.25
C THR A 48 -1.02 -5.28 9.74
N CYS A 49 -0.72 -4.05 10.20
CA CYS A 49 -0.37 -3.80 11.59
C CYS A 49 -1.57 -3.90 12.53
N SER A 50 -1.37 -4.44 13.72
CA SER A 50 -2.31 -4.37 14.85
C SER A 50 -2.72 -2.92 15.12
N PRO A 51 -3.92 -2.66 15.69
CA PRO A 51 -4.36 -1.31 16.01
C PRO A 51 -3.37 -0.54 16.90
N GLN A 52 -2.60 -1.24 17.72
CA GLN A 52 -1.62 -0.65 18.61
C GLN A 52 -0.37 -0.14 17.88
N VAL A 53 0.25 -0.98 17.06
CA VAL A 53 1.38 -0.57 16.20
C VAL A 53 0.94 0.50 15.23
N ARG A 54 -0.25 0.36 14.63
CA ARG A 54 -0.78 1.31 13.64
C ARG A 54 -0.95 2.73 14.19
N ARG A 55 -1.42 2.89 15.43
CA ARG A 55 -1.53 4.21 16.07
C ARG A 55 -0.18 4.90 16.22
N GLU A 56 0.82 4.19 16.73
CA GLU A 56 2.16 4.76 16.91
C GLU A 56 2.86 4.99 15.55
N LEU A 57 2.60 4.14 14.57
CA LEU A 57 3.09 4.30 13.20
C LEU A 57 2.60 5.63 12.59
N TRP A 58 1.33 6.00 12.75
CA TRP A 58 0.82 7.26 12.22
C TRP A 58 1.52 8.50 12.78
N SER A 59 1.74 8.55 14.09
CA SER A 59 2.52 9.65 14.70
C SER A 59 3.94 9.68 14.14
N TRP A 60 4.57 8.51 13.99
CA TRP A 60 5.94 8.45 13.48
C TRP A 60 6.07 8.87 12.01
N LEU A 61 5.12 8.46 11.17
CA LEU A 61 5.11 8.87 9.76
C LEU A 61 4.90 10.38 9.62
N ASP A 62 4.09 11.00 10.49
CA ASP A 62 3.89 12.46 10.48
C ASP A 62 5.17 13.21 10.87
N ASP A 63 5.85 12.78 11.93
CA ASP A 63 7.16 13.32 12.34
C ASP A 63 8.20 13.17 11.21
N VAL A 64 8.22 12.02 10.54
CA VAL A 64 9.15 11.75 9.44
C VAL A 64 8.81 12.58 8.20
N ALA A 65 7.54 12.78 7.86
CA ALA A 65 7.14 13.68 6.78
C ALA A 65 7.61 15.12 7.05
N GLY A 66 7.44 15.60 8.29
CA GLY A 66 7.96 16.89 8.72
C GLY A 66 9.49 16.99 8.61
N TRP A 67 10.20 15.94 9.06
CA TRP A 67 11.65 15.86 8.97
C TRP A 67 12.14 15.84 7.51
N LEU A 68 11.49 15.08 6.62
CA LEU A 68 11.82 15.02 5.19
C LEU A 68 11.61 16.37 4.52
N ASN A 69 10.49 17.04 4.81
CA ASN A 69 10.21 18.38 4.32
C ASN A 69 11.28 19.39 4.77
N HIS A 70 11.64 19.37 6.06
CA HIS A 70 12.67 20.25 6.59
C HIS A 70 14.06 19.97 5.99
N THR A 71 14.39 18.70 5.78
CA THR A 71 15.75 18.29 5.41
C THR A 71 15.99 18.34 3.90
N TYR A 72 15.00 17.95 3.09
CA TYR A 72 15.19 17.69 1.65
C TYR A 72 14.27 18.49 0.72
N ALA A 73 13.19 19.11 1.21
CA ALA A 73 12.24 19.81 0.35
C ALA A 73 12.68 21.24 -0.01
N TRP A 74 13.89 21.36 -0.55
CA TRP A 74 14.42 22.62 -1.12
C TRP A 74 13.73 23.01 -2.43
N GLN A 75 13.04 22.07 -3.06
CA GLN A 75 12.15 22.28 -4.20
C GLN A 75 10.72 22.01 -3.74
N THR A 76 9.77 22.85 -4.16
CA THR A 76 8.35 22.71 -3.81
C THR A 76 7.77 21.38 -4.28
N ALA A 77 8.29 20.82 -5.38
CA ALA A 77 7.93 19.49 -5.85
C ALA A 77 8.29 18.38 -4.83
N ASN A 78 9.29 18.57 -3.97
CA ASN A 78 9.70 17.56 -3.00
C ASN A 78 9.00 17.72 -1.64
N VAL A 79 8.02 18.62 -1.54
CA VAL A 79 7.24 18.79 -0.31
C VAL A 79 6.20 17.67 -0.23
N ILE A 80 6.26 16.86 0.83
CA ILE A 80 5.19 15.97 1.24
C ILE A 80 4.03 16.85 1.73
N PRO A 81 2.86 16.84 1.09
CA PRO A 81 1.78 17.75 1.46
C PRO A 81 1.10 17.32 2.75
N ALA A 82 0.50 18.28 3.47
CA ALA A 82 -0.22 18.01 4.71
C ALA A 82 -1.40 17.03 4.54
N CYS A 83 -1.94 16.90 3.32
CA CYS A 83 -2.99 15.94 3.00
C CYS A 83 -2.47 14.52 2.76
N TRP A 84 -1.18 14.23 2.94
CA TRP A 84 -0.59 12.90 2.71
C TRP A 84 -1.38 11.72 3.30
N PRO A 85 -2.05 11.81 4.48
CA PRO A 85 -2.84 10.70 5.01
C PRO A 85 -4.07 10.36 4.15
N ALA A 86 -4.57 11.31 3.35
CA ALA A 86 -5.69 11.11 2.43
C ALA A 86 -5.28 10.42 1.11
N HIS A 87 -3.99 10.11 0.92
CA HIS A 87 -3.46 9.49 -0.29
C HIS A 87 -2.92 8.09 0.01
N PRO A 88 -3.72 7.01 -0.15
CA PRO A 88 -3.32 5.66 0.25
C PRO A 88 -2.00 5.17 -0.38
N ALA A 89 -1.72 5.55 -1.62
CA ALA A 89 -0.45 5.24 -2.27
C ALA A 89 0.74 5.95 -1.59
N LEU A 90 0.58 7.22 -1.23
CA LEU A 90 1.62 7.99 -0.53
C LEU A 90 1.85 7.46 0.89
N VAL A 91 0.78 7.07 1.60
CA VAL A 91 0.89 6.42 2.93
C VAL A 91 1.77 5.17 2.85
N ARG A 92 1.55 4.30 1.86
CA ARG A 92 2.33 3.06 1.69
C ARG A 92 3.80 3.35 1.36
N GLU A 93 4.04 4.27 0.43
CA GLU A 93 5.39 4.66 0.02
C GLU A 93 6.19 5.32 1.16
N LEU A 94 5.55 6.22 1.92
CA LEU A 94 6.15 6.87 3.08
C LEU A 94 6.48 5.85 4.18
N ALA A 95 5.59 4.87 4.42
CA ALA A 95 5.84 3.81 5.40
C ALA A 95 7.08 2.97 5.05
N VAL A 96 7.22 2.56 3.77
CA VAL A 96 8.41 1.85 3.28
C VAL A 96 9.66 2.70 3.42
N LEU A 97 9.64 3.95 2.92
CA LEU A 97 10.80 4.85 2.96
C LEU A 97 11.28 5.09 4.39
N THR A 98 10.34 5.27 5.32
CA THR A 98 10.59 5.49 6.75
C THR A 98 11.25 4.28 7.39
N CYS A 99 10.74 3.06 7.12
CA CYS A 99 11.32 1.82 7.63
C CYS A 99 12.71 1.56 7.06
N LEU A 100 12.92 1.80 5.75
CA LEU A 100 14.25 1.68 5.12
C LEU A 100 15.26 2.64 5.76
N ARG A 101 14.85 3.89 6.03
CA ARG A 101 15.72 4.88 6.69
C ARG A 101 16.10 4.48 8.11
N ALA A 102 15.16 3.88 8.84
CA ALA A 102 15.39 3.38 10.20
C ALA A 102 16.34 2.18 10.18
N ALA A 103 16.08 1.19 9.32
CA ALA A 103 16.95 0.03 9.15
C ALA A 103 18.37 0.42 8.73
N ALA A 104 18.50 1.38 7.80
CA ALA A 104 19.80 1.91 7.40
C ALA A 104 20.55 2.63 8.53
N ALA A 105 19.85 3.22 9.50
CA ALA A 105 20.47 3.85 10.66
C ALA A 105 21.05 2.82 11.65
N ASP A 106 20.50 1.61 11.68
CA ASP A 106 20.94 0.51 12.55
C ASP A 106 22.02 -0.37 11.88
N ALA A 107 22.39 -0.07 10.63
CA ALA A 107 23.43 -0.78 9.91
C ALA A 107 24.83 -0.45 10.45
N THR A 108 25.72 -1.44 10.46
CA THR A 108 27.12 -1.31 10.92
C THR A 108 28.06 -0.76 9.85
N VAL A 109 27.59 -0.65 8.61
CA VAL A 109 28.33 -0.16 7.45
C VAL A 109 27.52 0.96 6.76
N PRO A 110 28.17 1.92 6.08
CA PRO A 110 27.47 3.06 5.51
C PRO A 110 26.62 2.72 4.28
N HIS A 111 26.77 1.52 3.70
CA HIS A 111 26.16 1.19 2.41
C HIS A 111 24.62 1.29 2.40
N PRO A 112 23.86 0.75 3.37
CA PRO A 112 22.41 0.94 3.40
C PRO A 112 21.97 2.40 3.49
N MET A 113 22.76 3.25 4.14
CA MET A 113 22.49 4.68 4.20
C MET A 113 22.75 5.35 2.85
N GLU A 114 23.80 4.95 2.15
CA GLU A 114 24.12 5.42 0.80
C GLU A 114 23.02 5.00 -0.20
N GLU A 115 22.59 3.74 -0.17
CA GLU A 115 21.50 3.22 -1.00
C GLU A 115 20.17 3.96 -0.74
N TRP A 116 19.89 4.28 0.52
CA TRP A 116 18.69 5.06 0.87
C TRP A 116 18.72 6.45 0.21
N HIS A 117 19.85 7.14 0.26
CA HIS A 117 20.00 8.45 -0.38
C HIS A 117 20.05 8.37 -1.91
N ARG A 118 20.68 7.33 -2.46
CA ARG A 118 20.90 7.18 -3.90
C ARG A 118 19.65 6.70 -4.64
N TYR A 119 18.87 5.80 -4.04
CA TYR A 119 17.78 5.11 -4.71
C TYR A 119 16.44 5.29 -4.03
N ALA A 120 16.33 5.04 -2.72
CA ALA A 120 15.04 5.02 -2.04
C ALA A 120 14.38 6.41 -2.00
N LEU A 121 15.11 7.42 -1.52
CA LEU A 121 14.61 8.78 -1.39
C LEU A 121 14.32 9.44 -2.76
N PRO A 122 15.21 9.41 -3.77
CA PRO A 122 14.90 9.95 -5.08
C PRO A 122 13.73 9.23 -5.75
N GLY A 123 13.67 7.90 -5.63
CA GLY A 123 12.57 7.11 -6.18
C GLY A 123 11.22 7.42 -5.53
N PHE A 124 11.20 7.66 -4.22
CA PHE A 124 10.00 8.13 -3.50
C PHE A 124 9.51 9.45 -4.08
N TYR A 125 10.38 10.47 -4.20
CA TYR A 125 9.98 11.77 -4.74
C TYR A 125 9.51 11.70 -6.19
N ALA A 126 10.18 10.91 -7.03
CA ALA A 126 9.76 10.70 -8.42
C ALA A 126 8.32 10.13 -8.48
N ARG A 127 8.03 9.04 -7.76
CA ARG A 127 6.70 8.43 -7.71
C ARG A 127 5.65 9.32 -7.05
N MET A 128 6.04 10.06 -6.02
CA MET A 128 5.18 11.04 -5.36
C MET A 128 4.74 12.13 -6.35
N ASN A 129 5.68 12.68 -7.12
CA ASN A 129 5.42 13.75 -8.07
C ASN A 129 4.59 13.28 -9.26
N GLU A 130 4.91 12.10 -9.78
CA GLU A 130 4.13 11.46 -10.86
C GLU A 130 2.67 11.24 -10.45
N ARG A 131 2.41 10.76 -9.23
CA ARG A 131 1.07 10.38 -8.77
C ARG A 131 0.23 11.56 -8.26
N GLN A 132 0.84 12.56 -7.65
CA GLN A 132 0.12 13.70 -7.10
C GLN A 132 -0.19 14.79 -8.16
N GLY A 133 0.66 14.90 -9.19
CA GLY A 133 0.48 15.89 -10.25
C GLY A 133 0.26 17.32 -9.69
N LEU A 134 -0.68 18.06 -10.27
CA LEU A 134 -1.08 19.40 -9.82
C LEU A 134 -2.17 19.40 -8.71
N GLY A 135 -2.48 18.24 -8.11
CA GLY A 135 -3.71 18.04 -7.34
C GLY A 135 -3.71 18.54 -5.89
N CYS A 136 -2.54 18.86 -5.33
CA CYS A 136 -2.40 19.18 -3.90
C CYS A 136 -1.55 20.42 -3.58
N PRO A 137 -1.72 21.58 -4.27
CA PRO A 137 -1.02 22.79 -3.86
C PRO A 137 -1.54 23.31 -2.50
N PRO A 138 -0.76 24.11 -1.77
CA PRO A 138 -1.20 24.66 -0.49
C PRO A 138 -2.58 25.32 -0.58
N GLY A 139 -3.51 24.91 0.29
CA GLY A 139 -4.86 25.46 0.35
C GLY A 139 -5.85 24.97 -0.71
N ARG A 140 -5.46 24.05 -1.61
CA ARG A 140 -6.36 23.44 -2.59
C ARG A 140 -6.14 21.93 -2.66
N HIS A 141 -7.21 21.17 -2.44
CA HIS A 141 -7.17 19.72 -2.58
C HIS A 141 -8.18 19.30 -3.65
N VAL A 142 -7.72 18.51 -4.61
CA VAL A 142 -8.59 17.82 -5.54
C VAL A 142 -8.85 16.43 -4.96
N ASP A 143 -10.12 16.10 -4.79
CA ASP A 143 -10.56 14.74 -4.50
C ASP A 143 -9.97 13.74 -5.51
N TRP A 144 -9.97 12.45 -5.16
CA TRP A 144 -9.39 11.40 -6.01
C TRP A 144 -9.86 11.52 -7.48
N PRO A 145 -8.98 11.94 -8.42
CA PRO A 145 -9.43 12.28 -9.78
C PRO A 145 -9.99 11.09 -10.55
N ALA A 146 -9.54 9.87 -10.24
CA ALA A 146 -10.03 8.64 -10.86
C ALA A 146 -11.24 8.02 -10.12
N ARG A 147 -11.90 8.76 -9.21
CA ARG A 147 -13.05 8.25 -8.44
C ARG A 147 -14.17 7.72 -9.33
N SER A 148 -14.49 8.38 -10.43
CA SER A 148 -15.53 7.90 -11.37
C SER A 148 -15.14 6.57 -12.02
N TRP A 149 -13.87 6.42 -12.40
CA TRP A 149 -13.36 5.19 -12.98
C TRP A 149 -13.37 4.02 -11.99
N ASP A 150 -13.06 4.27 -10.71
CA ASP A 150 -13.21 3.25 -9.66
C ASP A 150 -14.67 2.89 -9.39
N ALA A 151 -15.58 3.88 -9.40
CA ALA A 151 -17.00 3.61 -9.27
C ALA A 151 -17.50 2.70 -10.41
N ASP A 152 -17.14 3.02 -11.65
CA ASP A 152 -17.46 2.21 -12.83
C ASP A 152 -16.85 0.80 -12.71
N TYR A 153 -15.59 0.70 -12.30
CA TYR A 153 -14.91 -0.58 -12.06
C TYR A 153 -15.66 -1.46 -11.05
N ARG A 154 -16.24 -0.86 -10.00
CA ARG A 154 -16.96 -1.56 -8.93
C ARG A 154 -18.41 -1.89 -9.26
N THR A 155 -18.95 -1.46 -10.40
CA THR A 155 -20.34 -1.78 -10.76
C THR A 155 -20.57 -3.30 -10.81
N PRO A 156 -21.75 -3.80 -10.38
CA PRO A 156 -22.06 -5.23 -10.43
C PRO A 156 -21.94 -5.82 -11.84
N SER A 157 -22.32 -5.07 -12.87
CA SER A 157 -22.20 -5.47 -14.27
C SER A 157 -20.74 -5.61 -14.70
N ALA A 158 -19.89 -4.63 -14.39
CA ALA A 158 -18.46 -4.72 -14.71
C ALA A 158 -17.77 -5.86 -13.95
N ALA A 159 -18.14 -6.08 -12.68
CA ALA A 159 -17.63 -7.19 -11.88
C ALA A 159 -18.05 -8.57 -12.43
N ALA A 160 -19.32 -8.72 -12.81
CA ALA A 160 -19.84 -9.95 -13.39
C ALA A 160 -19.21 -10.26 -14.76
N GLU A 161 -18.99 -9.24 -15.58
CA GLU A 161 -18.32 -9.40 -16.88
C GLU A 161 -16.86 -9.83 -16.71
N ARG A 162 -16.10 -9.22 -15.80
CA ARG A 162 -14.73 -9.67 -15.49
C ARG A 162 -14.72 -11.12 -15.00
N ARG A 163 -15.64 -11.48 -14.09
CA ARG A 163 -15.77 -12.84 -13.57
C ARG A 163 -16.05 -13.85 -14.68
N ARG A 164 -17.02 -13.57 -15.55
CA ARG A 164 -17.33 -14.40 -16.71
C ARG A 164 -16.10 -14.65 -17.59
N ARG A 165 -15.27 -13.62 -17.81
CA ARG A 165 -14.04 -13.76 -18.59
C ARG A 165 -13.00 -14.63 -17.87
N PHE A 166 -12.86 -14.48 -16.55
CA PHE A 166 -11.97 -15.34 -15.75
C PHE A 166 -12.42 -16.80 -15.78
N ASP A 167 -13.72 -17.06 -15.60
CA ASP A 167 -14.26 -18.42 -15.60
C ASP A 167 -14.13 -19.07 -16.99
N ALA A 168 -14.39 -18.32 -18.06
CA ALA A 168 -14.21 -18.79 -19.44
C ALA A 168 -12.73 -19.12 -19.77
N ASP A 169 -11.79 -18.33 -19.27
CA ASP A 169 -10.35 -18.59 -19.42
C ASP A 169 -9.88 -19.81 -18.61
N ALA A 170 -10.37 -19.94 -17.36
CA ALA A 170 -10.07 -21.06 -16.48
C ALA A 170 -10.69 -22.40 -16.94
N GLY A 171 -11.47 -22.41 -18.02
CA GLY A 171 -12.15 -23.59 -18.54
C GLY A 171 -13.41 -23.98 -17.77
N ASP A 172 -13.84 -23.14 -16.83
CA ASP A 172 -15.04 -23.35 -15.99
C ASP A 172 -16.25 -22.75 -16.71
N GLN A 173 -16.61 -23.30 -17.88
CA GLN A 173 -17.92 -23.00 -18.45
C GLN A 173 -18.98 -23.73 -17.62
N PRO A 174 -20.03 -23.04 -17.14
CA PRO A 174 -21.21 -23.73 -16.63
C PRO A 174 -21.67 -24.67 -17.74
N SER A 175 -21.75 -25.96 -17.44
CA SER A 175 -22.31 -26.94 -18.37
C SER A 175 -23.67 -26.40 -18.83
N ALA A 176 -23.75 -26.01 -20.10
CA ALA A 176 -25.04 -25.77 -20.73
C ALA A 176 -25.85 -27.05 -20.52
N GLY A 177 -26.94 -26.93 -19.75
CA GLY A 177 -27.79 -28.04 -19.39
C GLY A 177 -28.08 -28.89 -20.62
N ALA A 178 -27.84 -30.20 -20.51
CA ALA A 178 -28.16 -31.15 -21.55
C ALA A 178 -29.61 -30.93 -22.00
N PRO A 179 -29.90 -30.91 -23.32
CA PRO A 179 -31.28 -30.86 -23.78
C PRO A 179 -31.99 -32.09 -23.21
N GLY A 180 -33.04 -31.83 -22.42
CA GLY A 180 -33.89 -32.88 -21.86
C GLY A 180 -34.45 -33.78 -22.97
N PRO A 181 -34.69 -35.07 -22.68
CA PRO A 181 -35.11 -36.02 -23.70
C PRO A 181 -36.45 -35.57 -24.29
N VAL A 182 -36.51 -35.51 -25.63
CA VAL A 182 -37.76 -35.34 -26.39
C VAL A 182 -38.58 -36.63 -26.18
N ILE A 183 -39.70 -36.51 -25.48
CA ILE A 183 -40.69 -37.58 -25.37
C ILE A 183 -41.53 -37.54 -26.66
N PRO A 184 -41.66 -38.65 -27.42
CA PRO A 184 -42.58 -38.71 -28.55
C PRO A 184 -44.03 -38.66 -28.07
N ASP A 185 -44.85 -37.93 -28.82
CA ASP A 185 -46.29 -37.80 -28.61
C ASP A 185 -47.00 -39.08 -29.09
N ASP A 186 -47.51 -39.89 -28.16
CA ASP A 186 -48.39 -41.03 -28.46
C ASP A 186 -49.84 -40.52 -28.56
N ASP A 187 -50.21 -40.00 -29.73
CA ASP A 187 -51.60 -39.68 -30.08
C ASP A 187 -52.32 -40.97 -30.51
N GLU A 188 -52.78 -41.76 -29.54
CA GLU A 188 -53.72 -42.85 -29.77
C GLU A 188 -55.16 -42.32 -29.65
N GLY A 189 -55.64 -41.75 -30.75
CA GLY A 189 -57.03 -41.33 -30.91
C GLY A 189 -57.99 -42.52 -30.85
N ALA A 190 -58.74 -42.63 -29.75
CA ALA A 190 -59.95 -43.43 -29.68
C ALA A 190 -61.16 -42.55 -30.09
N ILE A 191 -61.87 -42.96 -31.15
CA ILE A 191 -63.21 -42.48 -31.51
C ILE A 191 -64.15 -43.70 -31.58
N PRO A 192 -65.47 -43.49 -31.43
CA PRO A 192 -66.30 -43.84 -30.27
C PRO A 192 -66.84 -45.29 -30.26
#